data_AF-A0A0Q5JQK1-F1
#
_entry.id   AF-A0A0Q5JQK1-F1
#
_cell.length_a   1.000
_cell.length_b   1.000
_cell.length_c   1.000
_cell.angle_alpha   90.00
_cell.angle_beta   90.00
_cell.angle_gamma   90.00
#
_symmetry.space_group_name_H-M   'P 1'
#
loop_
_entity.id
_entity.type
_entity.pdbx_description
1 polymer ?
#
loop_
_entity_poly.entity_id
_entity_poly.type
_entity_poly.pdbx_seq_one_letter_code
_entity_poly.pdbx_strand_id
1 'polypeptide(L)'
;MTDGAPADASTTDAELVDAATLPGVPDEFQRLWTPHRMAYISAGREPMEKNCPFCAAPDKTDEDGLIVARGATAYVLLNLFPYNSGHLLVCPYRHIATYDQATDEEVAEIGALTQRGMRVLRAVSRCDGFNLGMNQGAIAGAGVDAHLHQHIVPRWASDANFFPIIAKTKALPQLLGDVRRTVAEAWGA
;
A
#
# COMPACT_ATOMS: atom_id res chain seq x y z
N MET A 1 56.62 -13.62 13.86
CA MET A 1 55.61 -14.09 14.82
C MET A 1 54.56 -12.98 14.86
N THR A 2 53.57 -13.05 13.96
CA THR A 2 52.23 -13.69 14.18
C THR A 2 51.44 -12.84 15.17
N ASP A 3 50.28 -12.25 14.87
CA ASP A 3 49.13 -12.60 14.02
C ASP A 3 48.37 -11.30 13.62
N GLY A 4 47.53 -11.18 12.59
CA GLY A 4 46.80 -12.21 11.84
C GLY A 4 45.28 -12.17 12.08
N ALA A 5 44.60 -11.06 11.69
CA ALA A 5 43.18 -10.93 11.25
C ALA A 5 42.04 -11.36 12.23
N PRO A 6 40.73 -11.07 11.95
CA PRO A 6 40.14 -10.39 10.79
C PRO A 6 39.09 -9.29 11.10
N ALA A 7 38.70 -8.63 9.99
CA ALA A 7 37.51 -7.82 9.82
C ALA A 7 36.21 -8.62 9.98
N ASP A 8 35.13 -7.94 10.37
CA ASP A 8 33.83 -7.92 9.66
C ASP A 8 32.79 -7.23 10.54
N ALA A 9 32.46 -5.99 10.20
CA ALA A 9 31.17 -5.41 10.55
C ALA A 9 30.63 -4.76 9.28
N SER A 10 30.36 -5.61 8.28
CA SER A 10 29.43 -5.36 7.19
C SER A 10 28.07 -5.00 7.79
N THR A 11 27.90 -3.72 8.13
CA THR A 11 26.59 -3.11 8.19
C THR A 11 26.05 -3.18 6.77
N THR A 12 25.16 -4.14 6.53
CA THR A 12 24.32 -4.17 5.32
C THR A 12 23.63 -2.83 5.23
N ASP A 13 24.11 -1.95 4.35
CA ASP A 13 23.39 -0.78 3.89
C ASP A 13 22.05 -1.31 3.37
N ALA A 14 20.98 -0.98 4.08
CA ALA A 14 19.63 -1.21 3.58
C ALA A 14 19.52 -0.43 2.27
N GLU A 15 19.48 -1.17 1.16
CA GLU A 15 19.45 -0.59 -0.18
C GLU A 15 18.26 0.38 -0.25
N LEU A 16 18.54 1.64 -0.55
CA LEU A 16 17.52 2.68 -0.61
C LEU A 16 16.62 2.41 -1.82
N VAL A 17 15.48 1.75 -1.59
CA VAL A 17 14.48 1.51 -2.62
C VAL A 17 13.76 2.82 -2.94
N ASP A 18 13.75 3.20 -4.21
CA ASP A 18 13.00 4.35 -4.70
C ASP A 18 11.51 4.13 -4.46
N ALA A 19 10.92 5.01 -3.65
CA ALA A 19 9.50 4.97 -3.31
C ALA A 19 8.60 5.09 -4.53
N ALA A 20 9.06 5.73 -5.62
CA ALA A 20 8.34 5.81 -6.90
C ALA A 20 8.01 4.44 -7.51
N THR A 21 8.78 3.43 -7.13
CA THR A 21 8.64 2.05 -7.59
C THR A 21 7.77 1.18 -6.67
N LEU A 22 7.22 1.78 -5.62
CA LEU A 22 6.39 1.11 -4.61
C LEU A 22 4.93 1.60 -4.71
N PRO A 23 3.95 0.72 -4.44
CA PRO A 23 2.54 1.05 -4.60
C PRO A 23 2.03 1.96 -3.47
N GLY A 24 1.90 3.26 -3.77
CA GLY A 24 1.39 4.25 -2.82
C GLY A 24 0.60 5.35 -3.49
N VAL A 25 -0.52 5.75 -2.89
CA VAL A 25 -1.28 6.96 -3.30
C VAL A 25 -0.82 8.13 -2.43
N PRO A 26 -0.17 9.17 -2.99
CA PRO A 26 0.25 10.32 -2.21
C PRO A 26 -0.94 11.08 -1.60
N ASP A 27 -0.77 11.61 -0.39
CA ASP A 27 -1.70 12.55 0.25
C ASP A 27 -0.95 13.72 0.92
N GLU A 28 -1.72 14.68 1.46
CA GLU A 28 -1.16 15.88 2.09
C GLU A 28 -0.47 15.62 3.44
N PHE A 29 -0.59 14.42 4.03
CA PHE A 29 -0.13 14.16 5.39
C PHE A 29 1.34 13.75 5.46
N GLN A 30 2.08 14.37 6.38
CA GLN A 30 3.39 13.92 6.82
C GLN A 30 3.24 12.69 7.74
N ARG A 31 4.04 11.65 7.49
CA ARG A 31 4.09 10.44 8.32
C ARG A 31 5.45 10.37 9.00
N LEU A 32 5.45 10.13 10.31
CA LEU A 32 6.62 10.23 11.18
C LEU A 32 7.60 9.03 11.10
N TRP A 33 7.50 8.15 10.09
CA TRP A 33 8.28 6.91 10.10
C TRP A 33 8.90 6.48 8.75
N THR A 34 8.98 7.32 7.71
CA THR A 34 9.64 6.87 6.47
C THR A 34 10.67 7.87 5.89
N PRO A 35 11.95 7.45 5.78
CA PRO A 35 12.96 8.14 4.94
C PRO A 35 12.52 8.23 3.47
N HIS A 36 11.65 7.32 3.04
CA HIS A 36 11.24 7.12 1.64
C HIS A 36 10.38 8.25 1.04
N ARG A 37 9.85 9.19 1.84
CA ARG A 37 9.08 10.34 1.32
C ARG A 37 9.97 11.30 0.51
N MET A 38 11.26 11.40 0.82
CA MET A 38 12.16 12.33 0.13
C MET A 38 12.51 11.88 -1.30
N ALA A 39 12.42 10.59 -1.61
CA ALA A 39 12.64 10.07 -2.97
C ALA A 39 11.44 10.34 -3.90
N TYR A 40 10.20 10.16 -3.41
CA TYR A 40 8.99 10.30 -4.24
C TYR A 40 8.66 11.76 -4.61
N ILE A 41 8.83 12.70 -3.69
CA ILE A 41 8.52 14.13 -3.92
C ILE A 41 9.43 14.75 -4.98
N SER A 42 10.61 14.16 -5.21
CA SER A 42 11.62 14.67 -6.15
C SER A 42 11.40 14.20 -7.59
N ALA A 43 10.60 13.15 -7.82
CA ALA A 43 10.46 12.51 -9.14
C ALA A 43 9.46 13.22 -10.10
N GLY A 44 8.63 14.15 -9.61
CA GLY A 44 7.62 14.81 -10.43
C GLY A 44 6.49 13.88 -10.89
N ARG A 45 5.46 14.45 -11.54
CA ARG A 45 4.25 13.74 -12.01
C ARG A 45 4.38 13.11 -13.42
N GLU A 46 5.59 12.97 -13.94
CA GLU A 46 5.87 12.48 -15.31
C GLU A 46 6.38 11.02 -15.28
N PRO A 47 5.99 10.17 -16.24
CA PRO A 47 4.69 9.56 -16.41
C PRO A 47 4.66 8.15 -15.79
N MET A 48 3.78 7.93 -14.81
CA MET A 48 3.51 6.60 -14.24
C MET A 48 2.87 5.63 -15.25
N GLU A 49 2.58 6.07 -16.48
CA GLU A 49 2.14 5.21 -17.59
C GLU A 49 3.22 4.22 -18.03
N LYS A 50 4.51 4.62 -18.03
CA LYS A 50 5.62 3.72 -18.45
C LYS A 50 6.09 2.77 -17.34
N ASN A 51 5.87 3.14 -16.08
CA ASN A 51 6.32 2.41 -14.88
C ASN A 51 5.20 2.37 -13.83
N CYS A 52 4.04 1.81 -14.15
CA CYS A 52 2.94 1.72 -13.20
C CYS A 52 3.35 0.79 -12.02
N PRO A 53 3.34 1.27 -10.76
CA PRO A 53 3.75 0.46 -9.62
C PRO A 53 2.79 -0.69 -9.35
N PHE A 54 1.52 -0.55 -9.76
CA PHE A 54 0.55 -1.64 -9.66
C PHE A 54 0.78 -2.72 -10.74
N CYS A 55 1.23 -2.35 -11.94
CA CYS A 55 1.67 -3.35 -12.92
C CYS A 55 2.96 -4.06 -12.48
N ALA A 56 3.89 -3.33 -11.85
CA ALA A 56 5.17 -3.89 -11.43
C ALA A 56 5.07 -4.76 -10.17
N ALA A 57 4.14 -4.47 -9.24
CA ALA A 57 4.05 -5.19 -7.97
C ALA A 57 3.85 -6.71 -8.11
N PRO A 58 2.97 -7.22 -9.02
CA PRO A 58 2.81 -8.65 -9.25
C PRO A 58 4.09 -9.40 -9.67
N ASP A 59 5.04 -8.73 -10.32
CA ASP A 59 6.31 -9.31 -10.77
C ASP A 59 7.38 -9.38 -9.67
N LYS A 60 7.12 -8.75 -8.52
CA LYS A 60 7.97 -8.79 -7.32
C LYS A 60 7.58 -9.94 -6.40
N THR A 61 8.43 -10.20 -5.41
CA THR A 61 8.04 -10.98 -4.23
C THR A 61 6.87 -10.30 -3.53
N ASP A 62 6.07 -11.05 -2.78
CA ASP A 62 4.92 -10.45 -2.10
C ASP A 62 5.36 -9.45 -1.01
N GLU A 63 6.53 -9.68 -0.40
CA GLU A 63 7.19 -8.76 0.52
C GLU A 63 7.49 -7.42 -0.15
N ASP A 64 8.21 -7.44 -1.27
CA ASP A 64 8.67 -6.24 -1.96
C ASP A 64 7.52 -5.51 -2.68
N GLY A 65 6.52 -6.25 -3.15
CA GLY A 65 5.30 -5.72 -3.75
C GLY A 65 4.24 -5.29 -2.72
N LEU A 66 4.48 -5.54 -1.43
CA LEU A 66 3.51 -5.34 -0.33
C LEU A 66 2.19 -6.11 -0.53
N ILE A 67 2.21 -7.19 -1.30
CA ILE A 67 1.04 -8.00 -1.65
C ILE A 67 0.65 -8.85 -0.43
N VAL A 68 -0.63 -8.81 -0.06
CA VAL A 68 -1.18 -9.64 1.02
C VAL A 68 -1.96 -10.83 0.47
N ALA A 69 -2.47 -10.74 -0.76
CA ALA A 69 -3.21 -11.81 -1.40
C ALA A 69 -3.21 -11.68 -2.93
N ARG A 70 -3.20 -12.81 -3.62
CA ARG A 70 -3.32 -12.92 -5.07
C ARG A 70 -4.59 -13.67 -5.43
N GLY A 71 -5.40 -13.09 -6.31
CA GLY A 71 -6.56 -13.72 -6.94
C GLY A 71 -6.23 -14.17 -8.37
N ALA A 72 -7.27 -14.35 -9.18
CA ALA A 72 -7.16 -14.75 -10.59
C ALA A 72 -7.04 -13.55 -11.55
N THR A 73 -7.85 -12.53 -11.33
CA THR A 73 -8.00 -11.28 -12.13
C THR A 73 -7.63 -10.03 -11.34
N ALA A 74 -7.63 -10.11 -10.01
CA ALA A 74 -7.25 -9.03 -9.10
C ALA A 74 -6.40 -9.52 -7.93
N TYR A 75 -5.74 -8.58 -7.25
CA TYR A 75 -4.88 -8.85 -6.10
C TYR A 75 -5.02 -7.75 -5.05
N VAL A 76 -4.50 -8.01 -3.85
CA VAL A 76 -4.60 -7.12 -2.70
C VAL A 76 -3.22 -6.83 -2.15
N LEU A 77 -2.97 -5.56 -1.85
CA LEU A 77 -1.71 -5.08 -1.31
C LEU A 77 -1.93 -3.97 -0.30
N LEU A 78 -0.92 -3.69 0.53
CA LEU A 78 -0.94 -2.50 1.38
C LEU A 78 -0.62 -1.24 0.58
N ASN A 79 -1.29 -0.15 0.95
CA ASN A 79 -0.88 1.18 0.50
C ASN A 79 0.39 1.60 1.24
N LEU A 80 1.44 1.97 0.49
CA LEU A 80 2.70 2.51 1.03
C LEU A 80 2.51 3.79 1.86
N PHE A 81 1.48 4.58 1.52
CA PHE A 81 1.11 5.80 2.25
C PHE A 81 -0.25 5.62 2.93
N PRO A 82 -0.35 4.76 3.95
CA PRO A 82 -1.65 4.37 4.46
C PRO A 82 -2.28 5.51 5.25
N TYR A 83 -3.55 5.83 4.98
CA TYR A 83 -4.38 6.63 5.89
C TYR A 83 -4.41 6.05 7.30
N ASN A 84 -4.60 4.75 7.49
CA ASN A 84 -4.56 4.07 8.78
C ASN A 84 -3.80 2.75 8.64
N SER A 85 -3.26 2.22 9.75
CA SER A 85 -2.64 0.88 9.72
C SER A 85 -3.62 -0.15 9.14
N GLY A 86 -3.15 -0.97 8.20
CA GLY A 86 -4.00 -1.93 7.47
C GLY A 86 -4.78 -1.34 6.29
N HIS A 87 -4.45 -0.14 5.82
CA HIS A 87 -5.03 0.39 4.58
C HIS A 87 -4.60 -0.46 3.37
N LEU A 88 -5.55 -1.24 2.84
CA LEU A 88 -5.35 -2.09 1.67
C LEU A 88 -5.86 -1.43 0.39
N LEU A 89 -5.28 -1.84 -0.73
CA LEU A 89 -5.75 -1.59 -2.07
C LEU A 89 -6.14 -2.93 -2.71
N VAL A 90 -7.21 -2.95 -3.50
CA VAL A 90 -7.57 -4.06 -4.38
C VAL A 90 -7.45 -3.57 -5.82
N CYS A 91 -6.59 -4.21 -6.60
CA CYS A 91 -6.26 -3.78 -7.96
C CYS A 91 -6.48 -4.95 -8.94
N PRO A 92 -7.06 -4.72 -10.13
CA PRO A 92 -6.99 -5.70 -11.21
C PRO A 92 -5.54 -5.85 -11.68
N TYR A 93 -5.18 -7.02 -12.20
CA TYR A 93 -3.90 -7.21 -12.87
C TYR A 93 -3.81 -6.40 -14.16
N ARG A 94 -4.93 -6.28 -14.88
CA ARG A 94 -5.02 -5.51 -16.11
C ARG A 94 -4.90 -4.01 -15.82
N HIS A 95 -4.11 -3.32 -16.64
CA HIS A 95 -3.95 -1.87 -16.56
C HIS A 95 -5.18 -1.18 -17.16
N ILE A 96 -6.14 -0.84 -16.31
CA ILE A 96 -7.32 -0.03 -16.66
C ILE A 96 -7.42 1.16 -15.72
N ALA A 97 -7.82 2.32 -16.25
CA ALA A 97 -7.89 3.53 -15.46
C ALA A 97 -9.12 3.55 -14.55
N THR A 98 -10.27 3.18 -15.10
CA THR A 98 -11.56 3.42 -14.45
C THR A 98 -12.40 2.16 -14.28
N TYR A 99 -13.28 2.18 -13.28
CA TYR A 99 -14.09 1.02 -12.90
C TYR A 99 -15.05 0.57 -14.01
N ASP A 100 -15.53 1.48 -14.85
CA ASP A 100 -16.38 1.19 -16.00
C ASP A 100 -15.64 0.44 -17.13
N GLN A 101 -14.31 0.34 -17.06
CA GLN A 101 -13.50 -0.45 -17.99
C GLN A 101 -13.30 -1.90 -17.51
N ALA A 102 -13.65 -2.23 -16.26
CA ALA A 102 -13.46 -3.55 -15.68
C ALA A 102 -14.43 -4.57 -16.31
N THR A 103 -13.98 -5.82 -16.46
CA THR A 103 -14.87 -6.91 -16.87
C THR A 103 -15.76 -7.37 -15.71
N ASP A 104 -16.81 -8.12 -16.00
CA ASP A 104 -17.69 -8.66 -14.97
C ASP A 104 -16.94 -9.58 -13.99
N GLU A 105 -15.96 -10.33 -14.48
CA GLU A 105 -15.09 -11.19 -13.65
C GLU A 105 -14.19 -10.36 -12.72
N GLU A 106 -13.56 -9.31 -13.24
CA GLU A 106 -12.73 -8.39 -12.46
C GLU A 106 -13.57 -7.69 -11.37
N VAL A 107 -14.77 -7.22 -11.72
CA VAL A 107 -15.72 -6.61 -10.77
C VAL A 107 -16.10 -7.60 -9.65
N ALA A 108 -16.46 -8.82 -10.02
CA ALA A 108 -16.85 -9.84 -9.05
C ALA A 108 -15.70 -10.18 -8.10
N GLU A 109 -14.47 -10.32 -8.61
CA GLU A 109 -13.33 -10.67 -7.78
C GLU A 109 -12.84 -9.49 -6.92
N ILE A 110 -12.82 -8.26 -7.46
CA ILE A 110 -12.54 -7.05 -6.66
C ILE A 110 -13.51 -6.98 -5.47
N GLY A 111 -14.80 -7.23 -5.70
CA GLY A 111 -15.80 -7.28 -4.64
C GLY A 111 -15.55 -8.39 -3.62
N ALA A 112 -15.21 -9.60 -4.08
CA ALA A 112 -14.94 -10.75 -3.21
C ALA A 112 -13.68 -10.54 -2.34
N LEU A 113 -12.59 -10.06 -2.95
CA LEU A 113 -11.35 -9.69 -2.27
C LEU A 113 -11.58 -8.55 -1.28
N THR A 114 -12.39 -7.55 -1.63
CA THR A 114 -12.76 -6.46 -0.73
C THR A 114 -13.44 -7.00 0.54
N GLN A 115 -14.45 -7.84 0.38
CA GLN A 115 -15.14 -8.44 1.52
C GLN A 115 -14.21 -9.29 2.39
N ARG A 116 -13.29 -10.06 1.77
CA ARG A 116 -12.30 -10.85 2.50
C ARG A 116 -11.33 -9.95 3.27
N GLY A 117 -10.82 -8.90 2.65
CA GLY A 117 -9.95 -7.91 3.30
C GLY A 117 -10.60 -7.27 4.51
N MET A 118 -11.89 -6.91 4.43
CA MET A 118 -12.63 -6.39 5.59
C MET A 118 -12.73 -7.41 6.74
N ARG A 119 -12.98 -8.70 6.45
CA ARG A 119 -13.03 -9.75 7.48
C ARG A 119 -11.66 -9.96 8.14
N VAL A 120 -10.61 -10.05 7.33
CA VAL A 120 -9.23 -10.22 7.82
C VAL A 120 -8.82 -9.03 8.68
N LEU A 121 -9.01 -7.80 8.19
CA LEU A 121 -8.67 -6.58 8.93
C LEU A 121 -9.44 -6.48 10.24
N ARG A 122 -10.73 -6.84 10.27
CA ARG A 122 -11.51 -6.86 11.51
C ARG A 122 -10.94 -7.86 12.51
N ALA A 123 -10.54 -9.04 12.07
CA ALA A 123 -9.96 -10.06 12.94
C ALA A 123 -8.62 -9.65 13.54
N VAL A 124 -7.70 -9.11 12.72
CA VAL A 124 -6.32 -8.81 13.16
C VAL A 124 -6.20 -7.47 13.89
N SER A 125 -7.05 -6.50 13.57
CA SER A 125 -6.89 -5.11 14.05
C SER A 125 -8.02 -4.65 14.98
N ARG A 126 -9.12 -5.42 15.06
CA ARG A 126 -10.33 -5.07 15.83
C ARG A 126 -10.85 -3.67 15.50
N CYS A 127 -10.80 -3.30 14.21
CA CYS A 127 -11.38 -2.05 13.74
C CYS A 127 -12.90 -2.03 13.89
N ASP A 128 -13.44 -0.83 14.13
CA ASP A 128 -14.87 -0.60 14.38
C ASP A 128 -15.66 -0.41 13.07
N GLY A 129 -14.97 -0.01 12.00
CA GLY A 129 -15.61 0.28 10.71
C GLY A 129 -14.62 0.37 9.55
N PHE A 130 -15.14 0.74 8.38
CA PHE A 130 -14.36 0.86 7.15
C PHE A 130 -14.82 2.04 6.31
N ASN A 131 -13.88 2.70 5.63
CA ASN A 131 -14.18 3.45 4.41
C ASN A 131 -13.73 2.62 3.21
N LEU A 132 -14.63 2.52 2.23
CA LEU A 132 -14.38 1.93 0.94
C LEU A 132 -14.57 3.04 -0.11
N GLY A 133 -13.64 3.20 -1.04
CA GLY A 133 -13.81 4.10 -2.17
C GLY A 133 -12.78 3.90 -3.28
N MET A 134 -13.07 4.47 -4.44
CA MET A 134 -12.17 4.60 -5.58
C MET A 134 -12.18 6.07 -6.01
N ASN A 135 -11.01 6.64 -6.24
CA ASN A 135 -10.90 7.93 -6.90
C ASN A 135 -10.67 7.68 -8.38
N GLN A 136 -11.47 8.28 -9.27
CA GLN A 136 -11.42 8.01 -10.72
C GLN A 136 -11.01 9.25 -11.51
N GLY A 137 -9.84 9.17 -12.16
CA GLY A 137 -9.24 10.27 -12.94
C GLY A 137 -8.48 11.30 -12.09
N ALA A 138 -7.58 12.05 -12.73
CA ALA A 138 -6.69 13.02 -12.09
C ALA A 138 -7.41 14.03 -11.17
N ILE A 139 -8.60 14.49 -11.56
CA ILE A 139 -9.36 15.52 -10.83
C ILE A 139 -10.00 14.96 -9.56
N ALA A 140 -10.32 13.66 -9.52
CA ALA A 140 -10.92 13.03 -8.35
C ALA A 140 -9.91 12.72 -7.24
N GLY A 141 -8.64 13.10 -7.40
CA GLY A 141 -7.58 12.83 -6.42
C GLY A 141 -7.04 11.40 -6.47
N ALA A 142 -7.10 10.75 -7.63
CA ALA A 142 -6.38 9.50 -7.85
C ALA A 142 -4.88 9.81 -7.93
N GLY A 143 -4.09 9.32 -6.96
CA GLY A 143 -2.64 9.52 -6.96
C GLY A 143 -1.92 8.74 -8.06
N VAL A 144 -2.54 7.66 -8.53
CA VAL A 144 -2.17 6.90 -9.73
C VAL A 144 -3.44 6.71 -10.53
N ASP A 145 -3.76 7.64 -11.41
CA ASP A 145 -5.06 7.74 -12.08
C ASP A 145 -5.23 6.79 -13.28
N ALA A 146 -4.12 6.24 -13.79
CA ALA A 146 -4.11 5.31 -14.93
C ALA A 146 -4.40 3.85 -14.56
N HIS A 147 -4.42 3.47 -13.27
CA HIS A 147 -4.64 2.09 -12.83
C HIS A 147 -5.60 2.04 -11.65
N LEU A 148 -6.75 1.40 -11.86
CA LEU A 148 -7.85 1.23 -10.93
C LEU A 148 -7.40 0.58 -9.61
N HIS A 149 -7.79 1.18 -8.50
CA HIS A 149 -7.56 0.61 -7.17
C HIS A 149 -8.66 0.98 -6.20
N GLN A 150 -9.22 -0.03 -5.52
CA GLN A 150 -10.23 0.11 -4.49
C GLN A 150 -9.57 0.19 -3.12
N HIS A 151 -9.83 1.27 -2.40
CA HIS A 151 -9.33 1.47 -1.04
C HIS A 151 -10.16 0.67 -0.03
N ILE A 152 -9.49 0.03 0.92
CA ILE A 152 -10.09 -0.53 2.14
C ILE A 152 -9.38 0.11 3.32
N VAL A 153 -10.02 1.08 3.96
CA VAL A 153 -9.42 1.82 5.07
C VAL A 153 -10.12 1.42 6.37
N PRO A 154 -9.45 0.65 7.26
CA PRO A 154 -10.01 0.34 8.58
C PRO A 154 -10.10 1.61 9.43
N ARG A 155 -11.18 1.73 10.20
CA ARG A 155 -11.49 2.89 11.06
C ARG A 155 -11.73 2.47 12.49
N TRP A 156 -11.36 3.35 13.43
CA TRP A 156 -11.66 3.21 14.86
C TRP A 156 -12.41 4.43 15.35
N ALA A 157 -13.25 4.27 16.37
CA ALA A 157 -14.05 5.35 16.94
C ALA A 157 -13.21 6.59 17.35
N SER A 158 -11.94 6.40 17.70
CA SER A 158 -11.02 7.44 18.15
C SER A 158 -9.87 7.76 17.18
N ASP A 159 -9.94 7.33 15.91
CA ASP A 159 -8.84 7.54 14.95
C ASP A 159 -8.78 8.95 14.32
N ALA A 160 -9.87 9.72 14.47
CA ALA A 160 -9.93 11.13 14.10
C ALA A 160 -9.72 11.99 15.36
N ASN A 161 -8.47 12.26 15.70
CA ASN A 161 -8.12 13.28 16.69
C ASN A 161 -7.68 14.57 15.98
N PHE A 162 -7.45 15.66 16.73
CA PHE A 162 -7.11 16.97 16.15
C PHE A 162 -5.73 17.01 15.47
N PHE A 163 -4.89 16.00 15.70
CA PHE A 163 -3.47 16.01 15.34
C PHE A 163 -3.24 15.99 13.81
N PRO A 164 -3.88 15.12 13.01
CA PRO A 164 -3.80 15.19 11.55
C PRO A 164 -4.35 16.49 10.96
N ILE A 165 -5.35 17.10 11.59
CA ILE A 165 -6.01 18.30 11.05
C ILE A 165 -5.14 19.54 11.24
N ILE A 166 -4.54 19.73 12.42
CA ILE A 166 -3.76 20.93 12.74
C ILE A 166 -2.30 20.77 12.32
N ALA A 167 -1.69 19.61 12.58
CA ALA A 167 -0.27 19.39 12.34
C ALA A 167 0.02 18.78 10.96
N LYS A 168 -1.00 18.50 10.14
CA LYS A 168 -0.89 17.72 8.89
C LYS A 168 -0.04 16.45 9.05
N THR A 169 -0.05 15.85 10.24
CA THR A 169 0.85 14.76 10.62
C THR A 169 0.05 13.59 11.18
N LYS A 170 0.35 12.37 10.72
CA LYS A 170 -0.29 11.16 11.22
C LYS A 170 0.76 10.19 11.76
N ALA A 171 0.61 9.83 13.03
CA ALA A 171 1.38 8.77 13.65
C ALA A 171 0.81 7.41 13.22
N LEU A 172 1.64 6.57 12.63
CA LEU A 172 1.32 5.17 12.32
C LEU A 172 2.11 4.31 13.30
N PRO A 173 1.45 3.55 14.19
CA PRO A 173 2.13 2.89 15.31
C PRO A 173 2.85 1.59 14.93
N GLN A 174 2.73 1.11 13.69
CA GLN A 174 3.25 -0.19 13.25
C GLN A 174 4.04 -0.06 11.94
N LEU A 175 5.06 -0.91 11.80
CA LEU A 175 5.86 -0.98 10.58
C LEU A 175 5.05 -1.63 9.46
N LEU A 176 5.17 -1.11 8.24
CA LEU A 176 4.39 -1.58 7.10
C LEU A 176 4.60 -3.07 6.81
N GLY A 177 5.85 -3.56 6.93
CA GLY A 177 6.17 -4.98 6.74
C GLY A 177 5.54 -5.90 7.78
N ASP A 178 5.45 -5.46 9.05
CA ASP A 178 4.81 -6.25 10.11
C ASP A 178 3.29 -6.32 9.91
N VAL A 179 2.68 -5.21 9.50
CA VAL A 179 1.26 -5.17 9.12
C VAL A 179 1.01 -6.10 7.94
N ARG A 180 1.87 -6.06 6.90
CA ARG A 180 1.75 -6.91 5.71
C ARG A 180 1.73 -8.38 6.08
N ARG A 181 2.74 -8.81 6.86
CA ARG A 181 2.88 -10.19 7.32
C ARG A 181 1.66 -10.65 8.12
N THR A 182 1.24 -9.85 9.10
CA THR A 182 0.06 -10.15 9.94
C THR A 182 -1.21 -10.33 9.11
N VAL A 183 -1.44 -9.43 8.15
CA VAL A 183 -2.62 -9.49 7.27
C VAL A 183 -2.54 -10.68 6.32
N ALA A 184 -1.37 -10.95 5.72
CA ALA A 184 -1.18 -12.07 4.79
C ALA A 184 -1.34 -13.44 5.47
N GLU A 185 -0.77 -13.61 6.67
CA GLU A 185 -0.93 -14.84 7.47
C GLU A 185 -2.41 -15.10 7.81
N ALA A 186 -3.12 -14.07 8.27
CA ALA A 186 -4.54 -14.15 8.57
C ALA A 186 -5.42 -14.28 7.30
N TRP A 187 -4.88 -14.00 6.11
CA TRP A 187 -5.60 -14.19 4.87
C TRP A 187 -5.77 -15.67 4.54
N GLY A 188 -4.79 -16.52 4.86
CA GLY A 188 -4.81 -17.96 4.57
C GLY A 188 -5.46 -18.85 5.65
N ALA A 189 -5.74 -18.29 6.83
CA ALA A 189 -6.43 -18.95 7.94
C ALA A 189 -7.94 -19.06 7.72
#